data_AF-A0A9E5KNJ8-F1
#
_entry.id   AF-A0A9E5KNJ8-F1
#
_cell.length_a   1.000
_cell.length_b   1.000
_cell.length_c   1.000
_cell.angle_alpha   90.00
_cell.angle_beta   90.00
_cell.angle_gamma   90.00
#
_symmetry.space_group_name_H-M   'P 1'
#
loop_
_entity.id
_entity.type
_entity.pdbx_description
1 polymer ?
#
loop_
_entity_poly.entity_id
_entity_poly.type
_entity_poly.pdbx_seq_one_letter_code
_entity_poly.pdbx_strand_id
1 'polypeptide(L)'
;VGMAILSLVGILGATFQQADEIMQTNRALAAATRLIGAFDNPRSIVKFDSNGINTNPPSKFSTAASTVSNFELIYNEFQNNGTVWFYVYDRKISTPIQEFTQVDGVSTYNIYSNPTVTEVALASESPILNPKVANARNIVGNPIRVKVTLSKLLVGQRPAIDQITFEPTVGTWNGTSISPTTGSGVPPTGLPAAKYYALAYLPLVAEFYPHDWTDVTTTTPPAETPVLVQTIIISR
;
A
#
# COMPACT_ATOMS: atom_id res chain seq x y z
N VAL A 1 19.31 -46.90 7.78
CA VAL A 1 19.31 -46.18 6.48
C VAL A 1 18.00 -45.45 6.24
N GLY A 2 16.84 -46.13 6.20
CA GLY A 2 15.53 -45.47 5.97
C GLY A 2 15.21 -44.31 6.93
N MET A 3 15.47 -44.48 8.23
CA MET A 3 15.28 -43.40 9.23
C MET A 3 16.23 -42.20 9.04
N ALA A 4 17.45 -42.43 8.55
CA ALA A 4 18.42 -41.37 8.29
C ALA A 4 18.04 -40.55 7.02
N ILE A 5 17.42 -41.21 6.04
CA ILE A 5 16.88 -40.53 4.84
C ILE A 5 15.66 -39.68 5.24
N LEU A 6 14.75 -40.21 6.06
CA LEU A 6 13.60 -39.45 6.55
C LEU A 6 13.99 -38.26 7.43
N SER A 7 15.00 -38.40 8.30
CA SER A 7 15.51 -37.26 9.08
C SER A 7 16.17 -36.22 8.20
N LEU A 8 16.90 -36.63 7.16
CA LEU A 8 17.50 -35.71 6.19
C LEU A 8 16.44 -34.96 5.39
N VAL A 9 15.39 -35.65 4.92
CA VAL A 9 14.25 -35.02 4.22
C VAL A 9 13.51 -34.05 5.15
N GLY A 10 13.33 -34.39 6.43
CA GLY A 10 12.72 -33.51 7.42
C GLY A 10 13.53 -32.24 7.67
N ILE A 11 14.85 -32.37 7.83
CA ILE A 11 15.76 -31.22 8.00
C ILE A 11 15.80 -30.37 6.73
N LEU A 12 15.86 -30.99 5.55
CA LEU A 12 15.84 -30.28 4.27
C LEU A 12 14.52 -29.51 4.09
N GLY A 13 13.38 -30.13 4.37
CA GLY A 13 12.07 -29.48 4.32
C GLY A 13 12.00 -28.26 5.25
N ALA A 14 12.47 -28.39 6.50
CA ALA A 14 12.52 -27.28 7.45
C ALA A 14 13.46 -26.15 6.98
N THR A 15 14.62 -26.49 6.41
CA THR A 15 15.58 -25.49 5.91
C THR A 15 15.07 -24.75 4.67
N PHE A 16 14.33 -25.42 3.78
CA PHE A 16 13.72 -24.78 2.62
C PHE A 16 12.57 -23.85 3.02
N GLN A 17 11.75 -24.26 3.99
CA GLN A 17 10.71 -23.40 4.53
C GLN A 17 11.31 -22.15 5.19
N GLN A 18 12.36 -22.31 6.00
CA GLN A 18 13.05 -21.18 6.62
C GLN A 18 13.67 -20.23 5.58
N ALA A 19 14.26 -20.77 4.50
CA ALA A 19 14.80 -19.96 3.42
C ALA A 19 13.70 -19.16 2.70
N ASP A 20 12.54 -19.76 2.45
CA ASP A 20 11.40 -19.07 1.84
C ASP A 20 10.84 -17.97 2.75
N GLU A 21 10.67 -18.24 4.05
CA GLU A 21 10.25 -17.25 5.04
C GLU A 21 11.21 -16.04 5.10
N ILE A 22 12.53 -16.29 5.06
CA ILE A 22 13.55 -15.23 4.99
C ILE A 22 13.43 -14.44 3.68
N MET A 23 13.25 -15.12 2.54
CA MET A 23 13.10 -14.47 1.24
C MET A 23 11.84 -13.59 1.19
N GLN A 24 10.72 -14.09 1.71
CA GLN A 24 9.47 -13.33 1.80
C GLN A 24 9.61 -12.11 2.72
N THR A 25 10.27 -12.27 3.87
CA THR A 25 10.53 -11.17 4.81
C THR A 25 11.42 -10.10 4.19
N ASN A 26 12.50 -10.49 3.49
CA ASN A 26 13.37 -9.55 2.79
C ASN A 26 12.62 -8.78 1.71
N ARG A 27 11.72 -9.45 0.98
CA ARG A 27 10.87 -8.79 -0.01
C ARG A 27 9.87 -7.83 0.65
N ALA A 28 9.26 -8.21 1.76
CA ALA A 28 8.36 -7.35 2.52
C ALA A 28 9.08 -6.10 3.05
N LEU A 29 10.33 -6.24 3.51
CA LEU A 29 11.16 -5.11 3.94
C LEU A 29 11.51 -4.17 2.78
N ALA A 30 11.88 -4.72 1.62
CA ALA A 30 12.09 -3.93 0.42
C ALA A 30 10.80 -3.20 0.00
N ALA A 31 9.66 -3.89 0.04
CA ALA A 31 8.35 -3.30 -0.26
C ALA A 31 7.98 -2.17 0.72
N ALA A 32 8.30 -2.34 2.00
CA ALA A 32 8.09 -1.35 3.04
C ALA A 32 8.84 -0.04 2.77
N THR A 33 10.13 -0.12 2.44
CA THR A 33 10.91 1.09 2.11
C THR A 33 10.36 1.84 0.90
N ARG A 34 9.89 1.10 -0.12
CA ARG A 34 9.24 1.67 -1.30
C ARG A 34 7.88 2.31 -0.98
N LEU A 35 7.09 1.66 -0.14
CA LEU A 35 5.80 2.18 0.32
C LEU A 35 5.96 3.49 1.09
N ILE A 36 6.95 3.59 1.98
CA ILE A 36 7.23 4.82 2.73
C ILE A 36 7.56 5.97 1.77
N GLY A 37 8.49 5.76 0.83
CA GLY A 37 8.82 6.79 -0.15
C GLY A 37 7.64 7.15 -1.07
N ALA A 38 6.75 6.20 -1.35
CA ALA A 38 5.52 6.46 -2.09
C ALA A 38 4.50 7.28 -1.30
N PHE A 39 4.48 7.18 0.03
CA PHE A 39 3.65 8.01 0.91
C PHE A 39 4.23 9.42 1.14
N ASP A 40 5.55 9.58 1.08
CA ASP A 40 6.17 10.93 1.04
C ASP A 40 5.81 11.68 -0.25
N ASN A 41 5.63 10.97 -1.36
CA ASN A 41 5.12 11.51 -2.62
C ASN A 41 3.96 10.66 -3.19
N PRO A 42 2.73 10.80 -2.66
CA PRO A 42 1.55 10.02 -3.04
C PRO A 42 1.24 10.10 -4.53
N ARG A 43 1.61 11.22 -5.18
CA ARG A 43 1.41 11.41 -6.63
C ARG A 43 2.26 10.44 -7.47
N SER A 44 3.20 9.71 -6.88
CA SER A 44 3.95 8.63 -7.53
C SER A 44 3.23 7.28 -7.51
N ILE A 45 2.26 7.10 -6.59
CA ILE A 45 1.48 5.86 -6.49
C ILE A 45 0.58 5.75 -7.73
N VAL A 46 0.62 4.59 -8.37
CA VAL A 46 -0.14 4.34 -9.60
C VAL A 46 -1.49 3.73 -9.31
N LYS A 47 -2.53 4.20 -10.00
CA LYS A 47 -3.88 3.64 -9.92
C LYS A 47 -4.19 2.86 -11.20
N PHE A 48 -4.66 1.62 -11.08
CA PHE A 48 -4.99 0.75 -12.22
C PHE A 48 -6.38 0.15 -12.10
N ASP A 49 -7.01 -0.13 -13.24
CA ASP A 49 -8.32 -0.78 -13.35
C ASP A 49 -8.23 -2.31 -13.44
N SER A 50 -9.40 -2.96 -13.52
CA SER A 50 -9.51 -4.42 -13.67
C SER A 50 -8.89 -5.01 -14.95
N ASN A 51 -8.49 -4.16 -15.91
CA ASN A 51 -7.79 -4.55 -17.13
C ASN A 51 -6.28 -4.27 -17.07
N GLY A 52 -5.79 -3.65 -15.99
CA GLY A 52 -4.40 -3.24 -15.82
C GLY A 52 -4.03 -2.06 -16.69
N ILE A 53 -5.01 -1.42 -17.32
CA ILE A 53 -4.81 -0.24 -18.16
C ILE A 53 -4.71 0.96 -17.23
N ASN A 54 -3.69 1.78 -17.44
CA ASN A 54 -3.63 3.12 -16.86
C ASN A 54 -4.75 3.93 -17.52
N THR A 55 -5.92 3.99 -16.90
CA THR A 55 -7.05 4.78 -17.39
C THR A 55 -6.61 6.24 -17.54
N ASN A 56 -6.73 6.78 -18.73
CA ASN A 56 -6.37 8.16 -19.06
C ASN A 56 -7.51 9.10 -18.59
N PRO A 57 -7.26 10.24 -17.90
CA PRO A 57 -5.99 10.83 -17.44
C PRO A 57 -5.81 10.72 -15.90
N PRO A 58 -4.68 11.26 -15.37
CA PRO A 58 -3.54 10.48 -14.93
C PRO A 58 -3.91 9.36 -13.93
N SER A 59 -3.38 8.18 -14.23
CA SER A 59 -3.31 6.97 -13.41
C SER A 59 -2.49 7.15 -12.13
N LYS A 60 -2.49 8.33 -11.52
CA LYS A 60 -1.81 8.64 -10.28
C LYS A 60 -2.84 8.67 -9.17
N PHE A 61 -2.42 8.37 -7.96
CA PHE A 61 -3.24 8.37 -6.76
C PHE A 61 -4.15 9.60 -6.61
N SER A 62 -3.73 10.76 -7.12
CA SER A 62 -4.61 11.92 -7.23
C SER A 62 -4.25 12.82 -8.42
N THR A 63 -5.30 13.35 -9.06
CA THR A 63 -5.29 14.44 -10.04
C THR A 63 -5.36 15.83 -9.43
N ALA A 64 -5.60 15.92 -8.11
CA ALA A 64 -5.89 17.18 -7.45
C ALA A 64 -4.81 18.22 -7.78
N ALA A 65 -5.23 19.47 -7.90
CA ALA A 65 -4.34 20.60 -8.18
C ALA A 65 -3.10 20.58 -7.26
N SER A 66 -1.99 21.17 -7.72
CA SER A 66 -0.70 21.20 -6.96
C SER A 66 -0.80 21.85 -5.57
N THR A 67 -1.95 22.43 -5.24
CA THR A 67 -2.23 23.13 -3.98
C THR A 67 -2.59 22.20 -2.81
N VAL A 68 -2.95 20.93 -3.07
CA VAL A 68 -3.26 19.96 -2.01
C VAL A 68 -1.98 19.26 -1.54
N SER A 69 -1.73 19.30 -0.24
CA SER A 69 -0.57 18.65 0.40
C SER A 69 -0.60 17.13 0.28
N ASN A 70 0.56 16.49 0.27
CA ASN A 70 0.69 15.02 0.20
C ASN A 70 -0.02 14.33 1.37
N PHE A 71 0.09 14.92 2.56
CA PHE A 71 -0.66 14.50 3.75
C PHE A 71 -2.17 14.45 3.48
N GLU A 72 -2.74 15.53 2.94
CA GLU A 72 -4.17 15.64 2.70
C GLU A 72 -4.67 14.66 1.64
N LEU A 73 -3.83 14.35 0.63
CA LEU A 73 -4.14 13.33 -0.37
C LEU A 73 -4.32 11.95 0.27
N ILE A 74 -3.33 11.50 1.06
CA ILE A 74 -3.38 10.20 1.72
C ILE A 74 -4.51 10.15 2.74
N TYR A 75 -4.65 11.21 3.51
CA TYR A 75 -5.67 11.32 4.53
C TYR A 75 -7.09 11.15 3.95
N ASN A 76 -7.41 11.82 2.85
CA ASN A 76 -8.73 11.75 2.22
C ASN A 76 -9.06 10.34 1.71
N GLU A 77 -8.05 9.59 1.25
CA GLU A 77 -8.23 8.21 0.82
C GLU A 77 -8.64 7.30 2.00
N PHE A 78 -7.94 7.43 3.14
CA PHE A 78 -8.27 6.66 4.34
C PHE A 78 -9.57 7.13 5.02
N GLN A 79 -9.94 8.40 4.90
CA GLN A 79 -11.21 8.92 5.40
C GLN A 79 -12.41 8.21 4.75
N ASN A 80 -12.34 7.96 3.44
CA ASN A 80 -13.46 7.38 2.70
C ASN A 80 -13.50 5.86 2.78
N ASN A 81 -12.33 5.20 2.88
CA ASN A 81 -12.22 3.75 2.74
C ASN A 81 -11.84 3.01 4.04
N GLY A 82 -11.25 3.71 5.03
CA GLY A 82 -10.81 3.16 6.33
C GLY A 82 -9.62 2.20 6.25
N THR A 83 -9.73 1.16 5.44
CA THR A 83 -8.67 0.21 5.08
C THR A 83 -8.43 0.29 3.59
N VAL A 84 -7.17 0.44 3.19
CA VAL A 84 -6.77 0.57 1.78
C VAL A 84 -5.72 -0.47 1.45
N TRP A 85 -5.89 -1.14 0.32
CA TRP A 85 -4.97 -2.16 -0.17
C TRP A 85 -4.06 -1.61 -1.26
N PHE A 86 -2.76 -1.73 -1.04
CA PHE A 86 -1.72 -1.40 -2.00
C PHE A 86 -1.02 -2.67 -2.48
N TYR A 87 -0.42 -2.59 -3.65
CA TYR A 87 0.42 -3.61 -4.22
C TYR A 87 1.79 -3.03 -4.48
N VAL A 88 2.83 -3.72 -4.03
CA VAL A 88 4.21 -3.36 -4.31
C VAL A 88 4.82 -4.47 -5.15
N TYR A 89 5.32 -4.11 -6.33
CA TYR A 89 5.87 -5.08 -7.25
C TYR A 89 6.95 -4.44 -8.11
N ASP A 90 7.84 -5.28 -8.62
CA ASP A 90 8.76 -4.88 -9.68
C ASP A 90 8.06 -5.05 -11.03
N ARG A 91 8.22 -4.07 -11.91
CA ARG A 91 7.75 -4.19 -13.30
C ARG A 91 8.87 -3.94 -14.27
N LYS A 92 8.82 -4.67 -15.37
CA LYS A 92 9.73 -4.53 -16.49
C LYS A 92 9.22 -3.41 -17.40
N ILE A 93 10.00 -2.36 -17.58
CA ILE A 93 9.64 -1.26 -18.47
C ILE A 93 9.94 -1.71 -19.91
N SER A 94 8.95 -2.34 -20.54
CA SER A 94 9.01 -2.64 -21.97
C SER A 94 8.89 -1.33 -22.76
N THR A 95 10.02 -0.74 -23.11
CA THR A 95 10.11 0.16 -24.26
C THR A 95 10.39 -0.70 -25.49
N PRO A 96 9.65 -0.53 -26.60
CA PRO A 96 9.98 -1.20 -27.86
C PRO A 96 11.23 -0.54 -28.43
N ILE A 97 12.41 -0.95 -27.96
CA ILE A 97 13.70 -0.53 -28.52
C ILE A 97 14.31 -1.75 -29.19
N GLN A 98 14.77 -1.60 -30.45
CA GLN A 98 15.55 -2.64 -31.09
C GLN A 98 16.78 -2.97 -30.22
N GLU A 99 17.01 -4.27 -29.98
CA GLU A 99 18.05 -4.77 -29.07
C GLU A 99 19.49 -4.45 -29.56
N PHE A 100 19.62 -4.14 -30.85
CA PHE A 100 20.82 -3.57 -31.46
C PHE A 100 20.43 -2.64 -32.60
N THR A 101 21.21 -1.58 -32.80
CA THR A 101 21.14 -0.76 -34.02
C THR A 101 22.48 -0.85 -34.72
N GLN A 102 22.46 -1.17 -36.01
CA GLN A 102 23.65 -1.13 -36.84
C GLN A 102 23.69 0.24 -37.53
N VAL A 103 24.66 1.06 -37.14
CA VAL A 103 24.99 2.32 -37.85
C VAL A 103 26.38 2.11 -38.44
N ASP A 104 26.51 2.27 -39.75
CA ASP A 104 27.77 2.14 -40.49
C ASP A 104 28.55 0.83 -40.23
N GLY A 105 27.84 -0.30 -40.20
CA GLY A 105 28.45 -1.63 -40.03
C GLY A 105 28.90 -1.96 -38.60
N VAL A 106 28.85 -1.00 -37.67
CA VAL A 106 29.16 -1.20 -36.26
C VAL A 106 27.87 -1.57 -35.51
N SER A 107 27.89 -2.72 -34.85
CA SER A 107 26.78 -3.14 -33.99
C SER A 107 26.86 -2.38 -32.66
N THR A 108 25.95 -1.44 -32.44
CA THR A 108 25.76 -0.82 -31.12
C THR A 108 24.67 -1.60 -30.40
N TYR A 109 25.05 -2.35 -29.37
CA TYR A 109 24.11 -3.10 -28.55
C TYR A 109 23.43 -2.17 -27.55
N ASN A 110 22.12 -2.30 -27.40
CA ASN A 110 21.38 -1.53 -26.42
C ASN A 110 21.70 -2.02 -25.00
N ILE A 111 22.63 -1.36 -24.32
CA ILE A 111 22.96 -1.65 -22.91
C ILE A 111 21.87 -1.21 -21.92
N TYR A 112 20.82 -0.51 -22.38
CA TYR A 112 19.58 -0.33 -21.62
C TYR A 112 18.77 -1.62 -21.66
N SER A 113 19.34 -2.66 -21.04
CA SER A 113 18.64 -3.87 -20.63
C SER A 113 17.38 -3.45 -19.91
N ASN A 114 16.26 -3.95 -20.43
CA ASN A 114 14.89 -3.70 -20.01
C ASN A 114 14.75 -3.44 -18.49
N PRO A 115 14.76 -2.15 -18.05
CA PRO A 115 14.96 -1.81 -16.66
C PRO A 115 13.74 -2.19 -15.84
N THR A 116 13.97 -2.75 -14.66
CA THR A 116 12.90 -3.02 -13.69
C THR A 116 12.75 -1.85 -12.73
N VAL A 117 11.51 -1.43 -12.51
CA VAL A 117 11.18 -0.40 -11.52
C VAL A 117 10.22 -0.99 -10.51
N THR A 118 10.54 -0.81 -9.22
CA THR A 118 9.60 -1.12 -8.14
C THR A 118 8.55 -0.03 -8.08
N GLU A 119 7.29 -0.43 -8.21
CA GLU A 119 6.14 0.46 -8.25
C GLU A 119 5.20 0.14 -7.08
N VAL A 120 4.65 1.19 -6.48
CA VAL A 120 3.56 1.09 -5.51
C VAL A 120 2.28 1.46 -6.23
N ALA A 121 1.29 0.58 -6.13
CA ALA A 121 0.06 0.73 -6.88
C ALA A 121 -1.18 0.48 -6.03
N LEU A 122 -2.25 1.15 -6.40
CA LEU A 122 -3.59 1.07 -5.83
C LEU A 122 -4.52 0.53 -6.92
N ALA A 123 -5.27 -0.53 -6.64
CA ALA A 123 -6.34 -0.94 -7.55
C ALA A 123 -7.52 0.03 -7.42
N SER A 124 -8.07 0.52 -8.54
CA SER A 124 -9.23 1.43 -8.54
C SER A 124 -10.51 0.75 -8.09
N GLU A 125 -10.54 -0.57 -8.19
CA GLU A 125 -11.61 -1.45 -7.76
C GLU A 125 -11.01 -2.48 -6.80
N SER A 126 -11.67 -2.71 -5.68
CA SER A 126 -11.19 -3.65 -4.67
C SER A 126 -11.75 -5.05 -4.95
N PRO A 127 -10.91 -6.09 -4.88
CA PRO A 127 -9.47 -6.14 -5.18
C PRO A 127 -9.13 -6.93 -6.45
N ILE A 128 -8.26 -6.36 -7.29
CA ILE A 128 -8.12 -6.80 -8.69
C ILE A 128 -6.66 -6.75 -9.17
N LEU A 129 -5.69 -7.28 -8.39
CA LEU A 129 -4.40 -7.66 -8.98
C LEU A 129 -4.45 -9.14 -9.37
N ASN A 130 -5.02 -9.40 -10.55
CA ASN A 130 -5.11 -10.74 -11.11
C ASN A 130 -3.97 -11.00 -12.13
N PRO A 131 -3.77 -12.24 -12.57
CA PRO A 131 -2.72 -12.56 -13.55
C PRO A 131 -2.83 -11.76 -14.86
N LYS A 132 -4.05 -11.40 -15.29
CA LYS A 132 -4.26 -10.57 -16.49
C LYS A 132 -3.71 -9.16 -16.30
N VAL A 133 -4.01 -8.51 -15.17
CA VAL A 133 -3.49 -7.18 -14.81
C VAL A 133 -1.97 -7.23 -14.66
N ALA A 134 -1.44 -8.27 -14.01
CA ALA A 134 0.00 -8.42 -13.85
C ALA A 134 0.74 -8.57 -15.19
N ASN A 135 0.18 -9.32 -16.13
CA ASN A 135 0.71 -9.44 -17.50
C ASN A 135 0.61 -8.11 -18.25
N ALA A 136 -0.53 -7.42 -18.19
CA ALA A 136 -0.71 -6.12 -18.85
C ALA A 136 0.30 -5.06 -18.36
N ARG A 137 0.69 -5.13 -17.08
CA ARG A 137 1.65 -4.23 -16.45
C ARG A 137 3.10 -4.72 -16.49
N ASN A 138 3.37 -5.86 -17.14
CA ASN A 138 4.69 -6.49 -17.19
C ASN A 138 5.34 -6.67 -15.80
N ILE A 139 4.56 -7.13 -14.83
CA ILE A 139 5.04 -7.39 -13.48
C ILE A 139 6.03 -8.56 -13.50
N VAL A 140 7.12 -8.43 -12.75
CA VAL A 140 8.16 -9.44 -12.59
C VAL A 140 8.18 -9.91 -11.14
N GLY A 141 8.38 -11.22 -10.97
CA GLY A 141 8.40 -11.84 -9.64
C GLY A 141 7.01 -11.86 -9.00
N ASN A 142 7.01 -12.01 -7.67
CA ASN A 142 5.77 -12.08 -6.91
C ASN A 142 5.51 -10.73 -6.22
N PRO A 143 4.38 -10.08 -6.52
CA PRO A 143 3.94 -8.89 -5.80
C PRO A 143 3.82 -9.13 -4.29
N ILE A 144 3.86 -8.05 -3.54
CA ILE A 144 3.47 -8.02 -2.13
C ILE A 144 2.18 -7.22 -2.02
N ARG A 145 1.19 -7.79 -1.31
CA ARG A 145 -0.03 -7.10 -0.94
C ARG A 145 0.21 -6.37 0.36
N VAL A 146 -0.24 -5.14 0.46
CA VAL A 146 -0.09 -4.34 1.66
C VAL A 146 -1.45 -3.83 2.07
N LYS A 147 -1.93 -4.26 3.23
CA LYS A 147 -3.10 -3.68 3.86
C LYS A 147 -2.64 -2.52 4.72
N VAL A 148 -3.14 -1.33 4.44
CA VAL A 148 -2.82 -0.15 5.22
C VAL A 148 -4.08 0.31 5.94
N THR A 149 -3.94 0.60 7.22
CA THR A 149 -5.01 1.11 8.08
C THR A 149 -4.50 2.28 8.89
N LEU A 150 -5.41 3.14 9.32
CA LEU A 150 -5.05 4.18 10.27
C LEU A 150 -4.75 3.56 11.62
N SER A 151 -3.69 4.05 12.26
CA SER A 151 -3.32 3.57 13.58
C SER A 151 -4.44 3.87 14.58
N LYS A 152 -4.81 2.85 15.36
CA LYS A 152 -5.74 2.97 16.48
C LYS A 152 -5.25 3.95 17.56
N LEU A 153 -3.97 4.34 17.52
CA LEU A 153 -3.44 5.43 18.35
C LEU A 153 -4.23 6.74 18.13
N LEU A 154 -4.76 6.99 16.93
CA LEU A 154 -5.58 8.17 16.65
C LEU A 154 -7.00 8.09 17.21
N VAL A 155 -7.49 6.87 17.47
CA VAL A 155 -8.86 6.62 17.95
C VAL A 155 -8.88 6.93 19.46
N GLY A 156 -9.24 8.17 19.79
CA GLY A 156 -9.34 8.66 21.17
C GLY A 156 -8.29 9.71 21.57
N GLN A 157 -7.40 10.11 20.66
CA GLN A 157 -6.30 11.03 20.95
C GLN A 157 -6.67 12.53 20.99
N ARG A 158 -7.96 12.90 20.96
CA ARG A 158 -8.33 14.29 21.23
C ARG A 158 -9.67 14.40 21.98
N PRO A 159 -9.69 15.09 23.14
CA PRO A 159 -10.93 15.66 23.64
C PRO A 159 -11.36 16.79 22.69
N ALA A 160 -12.65 16.85 22.38
CA ALA A 160 -13.23 18.05 21.82
C ALA A 160 -12.86 19.26 22.69
N ILE A 161 -12.63 20.44 22.11
CA ILE A 161 -12.53 21.69 22.89
C ILE A 161 -13.82 22.46 22.64
N ASP A 162 -14.52 22.79 23.72
CA ASP A 162 -15.72 23.61 23.65
C ASP A 162 -15.31 25.06 23.30
N GLN A 163 -15.95 25.64 22.28
CA GLN A 163 -15.60 26.98 21.77
C GLN A 163 -16.11 28.12 22.67
N ILE A 164 -17.00 27.82 23.62
CA ILE A 164 -17.56 28.80 24.55
C ILE A 164 -16.78 28.78 25.87
N THR A 165 -16.46 27.57 26.38
CA THR A 165 -15.79 27.40 27.66
C THR A 165 -14.27 27.26 27.54
N PHE A 166 -13.75 26.98 26.34
CA PHE A 166 -12.35 26.64 26.08
C PHE A 166 -11.84 25.40 26.84
N GLU A 167 -12.75 24.61 27.41
CA GLU A 167 -12.43 23.42 28.19
C GLU A 167 -12.54 22.14 27.33
N PRO A 168 -11.78 21.08 27.67
CA PRO A 168 -11.92 19.76 27.05
C PRO A 168 -13.32 19.17 27.32
N THR A 169 -14.09 18.94 26.26
CA THR A 169 -15.38 18.24 26.30
C THR A 169 -15.19 16.73 26.16
N VAL A 170 -16.06 15.97 26.83
CA VAL A 170 -16.13 14.49 26.78
C VAL A 170 -16.64 13.95 25.43
N GLY A 171 -16.91 14.85 24.47
CA GLY A 171 -17.47 14.52 23.16
C GLY A 171 -16.41 14.02 22.18
N THR A 172 -16.73 12.94 21.47
CA THR A 172 -15.98 12.47 20.30
C THR A 172 -16.43 13.24 19.06
N TRP A 173 -15.48 13.69 18.23
CA TRP A 173 -15.75 14.45 16.99
C TRP A 173 -16.68 13.71 16.03
N ASN A 174 -17.83 14.28 15.60
CA ASN A 174 -18.87 13.56 14.84
C ASN A 174 -18.82 13.61 13.30
N GLY A 175 -17.75 14.16 12.72
CA GLY A 175 -17.59 14.28 11.25
C GLY A 175 -17.94 15.66 10.68
N THR A 176 -18.83 16.42 11.32
CA THR A 176 -19.26 17.76 10.85
C THR A 176 -19.20 18.84 11.93
N SER A 177 -19.21 18.47 13.21
CA SER A 177 -18.95 19.36 14.33
C SER A 177 -18.38 18.60 15.54
N ILE A 178 -17.86 19.35 16.51
CA ILE A 178 -17.77 18.87 17.88
C ILE A 178 -19.20 18.82 18.40
N SER A 179 -19.78 17.62 18.54
CA SER A 179 -21.04 17.47 19.26
C SER A 179 -20.72 16.89 20.63
N PRO A 180 -20.99 17.62 21.73
CA PRO A 180 -20.97 17.02 23.05
C PRO A 180 -22.01 15.91 23.02
N THR A 181 -21.58 14.66 23.17
CA THR A 181 -22.46 13.49 23.13
C THR A 181 -23.49 13.61 24.25
N THR A 182 -24.70 14.06 23.90
CA THR A 182 -25.91 13.65 24.61
C THR A 182 -26.17 12.18 24.26
N GLY A 183 -25.55 11.29 25.03
CA GLY A 183 -26.10 9.97 25.36
C GLY A 183 -26.17 8.87 24.29
N SER A 184 -25.96 9.10 22.99
CA SER A 184 -25.89 7.98 22.03
C SER A 184 -24.42 7.60 21.78
N GLY A 185 -23.94 6.55 22.45
CA GLY A 185 -22.59 6.01 22.36
C GLY A 185 -22.21 5.38 21.01
N VAL A 186 -22.53 6.03 19.89
CA VAL A 186 -22.13 5.60 18.56
C VAL A 186 -20.92 6.44 18.15
N PRO A 187 -19.71 5.84 18.07
CA PRO A 187 -18.56 6.51 17.50
C PRO A 187 -18.91 6.94 16.07
N PRO A 188 -18.51 8.14 15.65
CA PRO A 188 -18.71 8.60 14.30
C PRO A 188 -18.05 7.63 13.32
N THR A 189 -18.78 7.28 12.27
CA THR A 189 -18.37 6.27 11.28
C THR A 189 -17.35 6.79 10.26
N GLY A 190 -16.69 7.93 10.52
CA GLY A 190 -15.74 8.54 9.61
C GLY A 190 -14.78 9.50 10.31
N LEU A 191 -13.59 9.66 9.75
CA LEU A 191 -12.62 10.62 10.25
C LEU A 191 -13.06 12.06 9.89
N PRO A 192 -12.70 13.09 10.69
CA PRO A 192 -12.83 14.51 10.31
C PRO A 192 -12.28 14.85 8.92
N ALA A 193 -12.58 16.01 8.34
CA ALA A 193 -11.76 16.49 7.21
C ALA A 193 -10.33 16.84 7.68
N ALA A 194 -9.32 16.69 6.81
CA ALA A 194 -7.89 16.90 7.16
C ALA A 194 -7.62 18.24 7.84
N LYS A 195 -8.29 19.32 7.40
CA LYS A 195 -8.19 20.67 7.97
C LYS A 195 -8.63 20.78 9.44
N TYR A 196 -9.45 19.86 9.93
CA TYR A 196 -9.90 19.82 11.33
C TYR A 196 -8.99 18.98 12.23
N TYR A 197 -8.04 18.25 11.64
CA TYR A 197 -6.95 17.64 12.39
C TYR A 197 -5.81 18.64 12.58
N ALA A 198 -5.48 18.90 13.85
CA ALA A 198 -4.29 19.64 14.25
C ALA A 198 -3.02 18.75 14.25
N LEU A 199 -3.12 17.51 13.76
CA LEU A 199 -2.02 16.56 13.80
C LEU A 199 -0.97 16.96 12.75
N ALA A 200 0.27 17.13 13.22
CA ALA A 200 1.44 17.27 12.34
C ALA A 200 1.82 15.95 11.67
N TYR A 201 1.24 14.81 12.11
CA TYR A 201 1.63 13.47 11.70
C TYR A 201 0.43 12.54 11.56
N LEU A 202 0.42 11.72 10.50
CA LEU A 202 -0.56 10.65 10.25
C LEU A 202 0.10 9.28 10.48
N PRO A 203 -0.13 8.63 11.64
CA PRO A 203 0.33 7.28 11.87
C PRO A 203 -0.56 6.25 11.14
N LEU A 204 0.08 5.45 10.30
CA LEU A 204 -0.49 4.35 9.54
C LEU A 204 0.13 3.03 10.01
N VAL A 205 -0.65 1.95 9.95
CA VAL A 205 -0.18 0.58 10.15
C VAL A 205 -0.27 -0.13 8.81
N ALA A 206 0.87 -0.59 8.31
CA ALA A 206 1.00 -1.37 7.09
C ALA A 206 1.29 -2.84 7.41
N GLU A 207 0.42 -3.73 6.97
CA GLU A 207 0.51 -5.17 7.12
C GLU A 207 0.83 -5.78 5.75
N PHE A 208 1.94 -6.50 5.64
CA PHE A 208 2.46 -7.05 4.39
C PHE A 208 2.13 -8.54 4.27
N TYR A 209 1.52 -8.92 3.15
CA TYR A 209 1.09 -10.27 2.84
C TYR A 209 1.69 -10.72 1.50
N PRO A 210 2.07 -12.01 1.38
CA PRO A 210 2.36 -12.60 0.09
C PRO A 210 1.16 -12.44 -0.85
N HIS A 211 1.42 -12.31 -2.15
CA HIS A 211 0.36 -12.34 -3.15
C HIS A 211 -0.07 -13.78 -3.41
N ASP A 212 -1.35 -14.08 -3.19
CA ASP A 212 -1.92 -15.43 -3.35
C ASP A 212 -2.54 -15.67 -4.74
N TRP A 213 -2.58 -14.64 -5.61
CA TRP A 213 -3.18 -14.66 -6.95
C TRP A 213 -4.66 -15.05 -6.99
N THR A 214 -5.31 -15.13 -5.84
CA THR A 214 -6.74 -15.29 -5.78
C THR A 214 -7.38 -13.93 -6.01
N ASP A 215 -8.48 -13.90 -6.77
CA ASP A 215 -9.34 -12.73 -6.80
C ASP A 215 -9.88 -12.58 -5.38
N VAL A 216 -9.26 -11.70 -4.60
CA VAL A 216 -9.84 -11.33 -3.33
C VAL A 216 -11.19 -10.67 -3.74
N THR A 217 -12.32 -11.08 -3.18
CA THR A 217 -13.61 -10.41 -3.44
C THR A 217 -14.15 -9.78 -2.16
N THR A 218 -13.40 -9.95 -1.07
CA THR A 218 -13.74 -9.54 0.27
C THR A 218 -12.63 -8.65 0.81
N THR A 219 -13.00 -7.49 1.36
CA THR A 219 -12.08 -6.61 2.11
C THR A 219 -11.44 -7.29 3.33
N THR A 220 -11.93 -8.47 3.68
CA THR A 220 -11.38 -9.37 4.70
C THR A 220 -10.59 -10.46 3.98
N PRO A 221 -9.25 -10.48 4.08
CA PRO A 221 -8.46 -11.60 3.59
C PRO A 221 -8.81 -12.84 4.43
N PRO A 222 -8.52 -14.06 3.93
CA PRO A 222 -8.49 -15.24 4.79
C PRO A 222 -7.61 -14.99 6.02
N ALA A 223 -7.72 -15.82 7.07
CA ALA A 223 -6.94 -15.70 8.30
C ALA A 223 -5.43 -15.94 8.04
N GLU A 224 -4.81 -15.00 7.34
CA GLU A 224 -3.39 -14.96 7.02
C GLU A 224 -2.70 -14.09 8.06
N THR A 225 -1.57 -14.56 8.56
CA THR A 225 -0.66 -13.77 9.37
C THR A 225 0.21 -12.92 8.46
N PRO A 226 0.30 -11.60 8.68
CA PRO A 226 1.21 -10.76 7.90
C PRO A 226 2.66 -11.18 8.14
N VAL A 227 3.45 -11.19 7.06
CA VAL A 227 4.89 -11.51 7.11
C VAL A 227 5.67 -10.37 7.77
N LEU A 228 5.19 -9.14 7.61
CA LEU A 228 5.74 -7.95 8.25
C LEU A 228 4.60 -7.00 8.64
N VAL A 229 4.73 -6.36 9.80
CA VAL A 229 3.87 -5.24 10.20
C VAL A 229 4.77 -4.06 10.49
N GLN A 230 4.47 -2.91 9.87
CA GLN A 230 5.23 -1.69 10.05
C GLN A 230 4.32 -0.50 10.34
N THR A 231 4.75 0.32 11.29
CA THR A 231 4.13 1.64 11.52
C THR A 231 4.82 2.67 10.65
N ILE A 232 4.04 3.42 9.87
CA ILE A 232 4.52 4.49 8.98
C ILE A 232 3.94 5.80 9.50
N ILE A 233 4.75 6.86 9.55
CA ILE A 233 4.33 8.18 10.02
C ILE A 233 4.52 9.17 8.87
N ILE A 234 3.43 9.76 8.39
CA ILE A 234 3.47 10.78 7.34
C ILE A 234 3.37 12.15 7.99
N SER A 235 4.36 13.03 7.79
CA SER A 235 4.29 14.42 8.25
C SER A 235 3.43 15.27 7.34
N ARG A 236 2.79 16.29 7.91
CA ARG A 236 2.09 17.34 7.16
C ARG A 236 3.04 18.27 6.41
#